data_AF-B8C712-F1
#
_entry.id   AF-B8C712-F1
#
_cell.length_a   1.000
_cell.length_b   1.000
_cell.length_c   1.000
_cell.angle_alpha   90.00
_cell.angle_beta   90.00
_cell.angle_gamma   90.00
#
_symmetry.space_group_name_H-M   'P 1'
#
loop_
_entity.id
_entity.type
_entity.pdbx_description
1 polymer ?
#
loop_
_entity_poly.entity_id
_entity_poly.type
_entity_poly.pdbx_seq_one_letter_code
_entity_poly.pdbx_strand_id
1 'polypeptide(L)'
;MTSRILFMLSSLALMAIIVEGGGGGGDYRKKTPEPSSPPPTSSFPSFSPSKAPKPPKNPKPPSDIVDSLMPGMPSLSPSLSMSPTDLPSSSPTVSTAPTASPSAEPSSSPSETPTSTPSSSPSISSAPSSAPIAYARPDRVDIRYVSWLDLDSETQDIARSLDYDIYTWNNYGNNLIEYYQWTDLTKDQMDAATSLGYDQKSWDCWQNHFEAYRYIDLGSEGIQVLQWMDDLGVTYAYWNGYGDAPASEETLWWDLTTEERYAAAQLCFFRRSWNEMDYYYNNMFPMLKPKFRFVEWTSLDESTRSIAEQSMKYSKLSWNVIGLDPIESRAWSQLTESESEAATKIGFTQASWDCWMNHFKGYTWEELVFYGMDFHYTALGWTELSWEGIDSPPPSSAKLWDQLTETEREHAADVCYYASTWDGLDMSPNDGSFPFAKPKMRYVPWTQLSGEDQSRAGDSLLYTETTWNEYGTADIEAKSWDELSEKQQIDALEFGFYEKTWDCFQNHYESKEWNEIDRSGQDALNVLGWNEETWDLGKQPNSYKIVWQRLSKTEATAAAVLCYFADNWVGGSLLPPASQGSTYTPGGSNGGVGGSGFSSDGSTDNSQRGSADMKNIATSLVSIAVFSCAQLLL
;
A
#
# COMPACT_ATOMS: atom_id res chain seq x y z
N MET A 1 24.67 -14.14 9.01
CA MET A 1 25.15 -15.15 8.05
C MET A 1 26.35 -15.91 8.63
N THR A 2 27.57 -15.97 8.07
CA THR A 2 28.67 -16.85 8.57
C THR A 2 29.22 -16.55 9.98
N SER A 3 28.56 -15.67 10.75
CA SER A 3 28.90 -15.29 12.11
C SER A 3 28.30 -16.23 13.18
N ARG A 4 27.04 -16.71 13.03
CA ARG A 4 26.28 -17.39 14.10
C ARG A 4 27.01 -18.62 14.65
N ILE A 5 27.35 -19.57 13.77
CA ILE A 5 28.14 -20.77 14.13
C ILE A 5 29.52 -20.39 14.68
N LEU A 6 30.17 -19.37 14.10
CA LEU A 6 31.52 -18.95 14.50
C LEU A 6 31.54 -18.43 15.94
N PHE A 7 30.50 -17.68 16.33
CA PHE A 7 30.30 -17.21 17.69
C PHE A 7 29.90 -18.32 18.66
N MET A 8 29.00 -19.25 18.28
CA MET A 8 28.69 -20.43 19.11
C MET A 8 29.94 -21.27 19.42
N LEU A 9 30.71 -21.61 18.38
CA LEU A 9 31.95 -22.38 18.54
C LEU A 9 33.00 -21.61 19.38
N SER A 10 33.06 -20.28 19.27
CA SER A 10 33.93 -19.46 20.11
C SER A 10 33.47 -19.41 21.58
N SER A 11 32.17 -19.38 21.83
CA SER A 11 31.58 -19.31 23.17
C SER A 11 31.70 -20.66 23.89
N LEU A 12 31.49 -21.78 23.18
CA LEU A 12 31.78 -23.11 23.68
C LEU A 12 33.28 -23.29 24.01
N ALA A 13 34.17 -22.74 23.19
CA ALA A 13 35.60 -22.74 23.48
C ALA A 13 35.97 -21.86 24.70
N LEU A 14 35.28 -20.73 24.91
CA LEU A 14 35.50 -19.83 26.05
C LEU A 14 34.98 -20.45 27.36
N MET A 15 33.78 -21.04 27.35
CA MET A 15 33.21 -21.82 28.45
C MET A 15 34.15 -22.95 28.89
N ALA A 16 34.75 -23.67 27.93
CA ALA A 16 35.69 -24.75 28.22
C ALA A 16 36.98 -24.29 28.90
N ILE A 17 37.43 -23.04 28.67
CA ILE A 17 38.67 -22.49 29.25
C ILE A 17 38.48 -22.07 30.72
N ILE A 18 37.28 -21.69 31.13
CA ILE A 18 37.00 -21.17 32.49
C ILE A 18 37.09 -22.27 33.57
N VAL A 19 37.02 -23.55 33.20
CA VAL A 19 37.03 -24.69 34.14
C VAL A 19 38.43 -25.02 34.69
N GLU A 20 39.53 -24.67 34.00
CA GLU A 20 40.91 -24.97 34.42
C GLU A 20 41.72 -23.73 34.88
N GLY A 21 41.20 -22.99 35.87
CA GLY A 21 41.79 -21.73 36.37
C GLY A 21 42.21 -21.68 37.86
N GLY A 22 42.25 -22.82 38.57
CA GLY A 22 42.31 -22.85 40.04
C GLY A 22 43.69 -22.67 40.69
N GLY A 23 44.04 -21.44 41.10
CA GLY A 23 44.89 -21.21 42.28
C GLY A 23 46.15 -20.34 42.12
N GLY A 24 46.26 -19.25 42.89
CA GLY A 24 47.46 -18.41 42.96
C GLY A 24 47.28 -17.16 43.84
N GLY A 25 47.46 -17.28 45.15
CA GLY A 25 47.34 -16.14 46.08
C GLY A 25 48.55 -15.21 46.10
N GLY A 26 48.32 -13.90 46.19
CA GLY A 26 49.35 -12.87 46.34
C GLY A 26 48.80 -11.65 47.11
N ASP A 27 49.61 -11.08 48.02
CA ASP A 27 49.20 -10.07 49.01
C ASP A 27 49.99 -8.75 48.83
N TYR A 28 49.48 -7.66 49.41
CA TYR A 28 49.96 -6.27 49.35
C TYR A 28 49.83 -5.58 47.96
N ARG A 29 49.64 -4.25 47.86
CA ARG A 29 49.81 -3.17 48.86
C ARG A 29 48.92 -1.95 48.55
N LYS A 30 48.40 -1.28 49.58
CA LYS A 30 47.71 0.03 49.45
C LYS A 30 48.64 1.12 48.89
N LYS A 31 48.11 1.96 48.01
CA LYS A 31 48.53 3.37 47.79
C LYS A 31 47.29 4.25 47.58
N THR A 32 47.34 5.47 48.11
CA THR A 32 46.32 6.53 47.96
C THR A 32 46.58 7.41 46.73
N PRO A 33 45.57 8.15 46.22
CA PRO A 33 45.68 8.90 44.97
C PRO A 33 46.30 10.29 45.13
N GLU A 34 46.82 10.83 44.02
CA GLU A 34 47.09 12.26 43.79
C GLU A 34 46.55 12.67 42.39
N PRO A 35 46.33 13.98 42.12
CA PRO A 35 45.12 14.38 41.40
C PRO A 35 45.30 14.88 39.96
N SER A 36 44.20 14.80 39.21
CA SER A 36 43.75 15.68 38.10
C SER A 36 44.80 16.38 37.23
N SER A 37 44.83 16.00 35.94
CA SER A 37 45.26 16.88 34.84
C SER A 37 44.08 17.09 33.87
N PRO A 38 43.93 18.28 33.24
CA PRO A 38 42.77 18.60 32.41
C PRO A 38 42.80 17.89 31.05
N PRO A 39 41.63 17.73 30.39
CA PRO A 39 41.54 17.07 29.09
C PRO A 39 42.18 17.90 27.97
N PRO A 40 42.81 17.26 26.96
CA PRO A 40 43.29 17.96 25.77
C PRO A 40 42.12 18.41 24.87
N THR A 41 42.22 19.61 24.33
CA THR A 41 41.24 20.16 23.37
C THR A 41 41.27 19.39 22.06
N SER A 42 40.18 18.73 21.69
CA SER A 42 40.03 18.07 20.38
C SER A 42 39.90 19.12 19.27
N SER A 43 40.90 19.19 18.39
CA SER A 43 40.85 19.98 17.15
C SER A 43 40.53 19.07 15.97
N PHE A 44 39.32 19.18 15.42
CA PHE A 44 38.89 18.40 14.25
C PHE A 44 39.81 18.64 13.03
N PRO A 45 40.42 17.59 12.44
CA PRO A 45 41.08 17.70 11.16
C PRO A 45 40.04 17.71 10.03
N SER A 46 40.06 18.75 9.19
CA SER A 46 39.19 18.84 8.01
C SER A 46 39.61 17.83 6.94
N PHE A 47 38.78 16.82 6.68
CA PHE A 47 38.97 15.86 5.59
C PHE A 47 38.34 16.37 4.30
N SER A 48 39.17 16.91 3.40
CA SER A 48 38.77 17.15 2.01
C SER A 48 38.47 15.84 1.28
N PRO A 49 37.36 15.72 0.53
CA PRO A 49 36.99 14.48 -0.15
C PRO A 49 37.99 14.13 -1.27
N SER A 50 38.48 12.88 -1.24
CA SER A 50 39.37 12.35 -2.28
C SER A 50 38.60 12.04 -3.57
N LYS A 51 39.26 12.17 -4.72
CA LYS A 51 38.62 12.00 -6.04
C LYS A 51 38.46 10.52 -6.37
N ALA A 52 37.22 10.07 -6.56
CA ALA A 52 36.93 8.74 -7.10
C ALA A 52 37.53 8.55 -8.51
N PRO A 53 38.10 7.37 -8.85
CA PRO A 53 38.56 7.07 -10.19
C PRO A 53 37.40 7.03 -11.20
N LYS A 54 37.64 7.47 -12.45
CA LYS A 54 36.66 7.31 -13.53
C LYS A 54 36.69 5.88 -14.07
N PRO A 55 35.54 5.22 -14.30
CA PRO A 55 35.50 3.92 -14.95
C PRO A 55 35.98 4.00 -16.42
N PRO A 56 36.54 2.92 -16.97
CA PRO A 56 37.02 2.88 -18.35
C PRO A 56 35.85 2.94 -19.35
N LYS A 57 36.09 3.61 -20.49
CA LYS A 57 35.11 3.66 -21.59
C LYS A 57 35.21 2.39 -22.44
N ASN A 58 34.15 1.60 -22.51
CA ASN A 58 34.06 0.53 -23.52
C ASN A 58 34.00 1.12 -24.94
N PRO A 59 34.74 0.54 -25.91
CA PRO A 59 34.72 0.98 -27.30
C PRO A 59 33.45 0.57 -28.03
N LYS A 60 32.97 1.43 -28.94
CA LYS A 60 31.80 1.19 -29.79
C LYS A 60 32.17 0.25 -30.96
N PRO A 61 31.39 -0.81 -31.26
CA PRO A 61 31.58 -1.60 -32.47
C PRO A 61 31.19 -0.82 -33.74
N PRO A 62 31.92 -0.94 -34.86
CA PRO A 62 31.50 -0.40 -36.15
C PRO A 62 30.42 -1.26 -36.82
N SER A 63 29.63 -0.65 -37.71
CA SER A 63 28.75 -1.35 -38.64
C SER A 63 29.32 -1.35 -40.06
N ASP A 64 28.79 -2.24 -40.89
CA ASP A 64 28.77 -2.21 -42.37
C ASP A 64 30.10 -2.37 -43.15
N ILE A 65 30.19 -3.46 -43.93
CA ILE A 65 30.58 -3.48 -45.36
C ILE A 65 30.33 -4.89 -45.95
N VAL A 66 30.31 -5.00 -47.29
CA VAL A 66 29.52 -5.97 -48.06
C VAL A 66 30.34 -6.99 -48.87
N ASP A 67 29.75 -8.18 -49.02
CA ASP A 67 29.71 -9.06 -50.23
C ASP A 67 30.89 -9.96 -50.69
N SER A 68 30.48 -11.18 -51.10
CA SER A 68 31.00 -12.09 -52.13
C SER A 68 32.50 -12.41 -52.31
N LEU A 69 32.86 -13.70 -52.16
CA LEU A 69 33.10 -14.62 -53.30
C LEU A 69 33.41 -16.11 -52.90
N MET A 70 32.98 -17.03 -53.77
CA MET A 70 33.29 -18.50 -53.82
C MET A 70 34.50 -18.76 -54.77
N PRO A 71 35.07 -19.98 -54.98
CA PRO A 71 34.52 -21.34 -54.73
C PRO A 71 35.47 -22.46 -54.22
N GLY A 72 34.93 -23.65 -53.91
CA GLY A 72 35.71 -24.90 -53.76
C GLY A 72 34.91 -26.16 -53.32
N MET A 73 34.86 -27.19 -54.16
CA MET A 73 34.27 -28.54 -53.93
C MET A 73 35.15 -29.61 -54.65
N PRO A 74 34.95 -30.95 -54.53
CA PRO A 74 34.01 -31.76 -53.74
C PRO A 74 34.78 -32.73 -52.76
N SER A 75 34.32 -33.87 -52.21
CA SER A 75 33.26 -34.84 -52.54
C SER A 75 32.90 -35.84 -51.41
N LEU A 76 31.86 -36.66 -51.67
CA LEU A 76 31.46 -37.93 -51.01
C LEU A 76 30.40 -37.91 -49.88
N SER A 77 29.12 -37.93 -50.29
CA SER A 77 28.04 -38.75 -49.69
C SER A 77 28.16 -40.22 -50.20
N PRO A 78 27.36 -41.24 -49.78
CA PRO A 78 25.86 -41.27 -49.74
C PRO A 78 25.28 -42.07 -48.52
N SER A 79 23.99 -42.43 -48.34
CA SER A 79 22.75 -42.32 -49.17
C SER A 79 21.47 -42.54 -48.34
N LEU A 80 20.39 -41.78 -48.64
CA LEU A 80 18.97 -42.22 -48.82
C LEU A 80 18.16 -42.83 -47.63
N SER A 81 16.81 -42.95 -47.63
CA SER A 81 15.63 -42.21 -48.18
C SER A 81 14.32 -43.00 -47.82
N MET A 82 13.04 -42.59 -47.97
CA MET A 82 12.33 -41.43 -48.57
C MET A 82 11.08 -41.05 -47.73
N SER A 83 10.43 -39.92 -48.07
CA SER A 83 8.99 -39.61 -47.83
C SER A 83 8.20 -39.84 -49.15
N PRO A 84 7.09 -39.15 -49.56
CA PRO A 84 6.08 -38.28 -48.90
C PRO A 84 4.65 -38.91 -49.06
N THR A 85 3.45 -38.28 -49.13
CA THR A 85 2.92 -36.87 -49.18
C THR A 85 1.52 -36.85 -48.47
N ASP A 86 0.42 -36.10 -48.72
CA ASP A 86 -0.03 -35.08 -49.72
C ASP A 86 -1.16 -34.15 -49.17
N LEU A 87 -1.73 -33.28 -50.01
CA LEU A 87 -2.75 -32.22 -49.75
C LEU A 87 -3.76 -32.10 -50.95
N PRO A 88 -4.70 -31.12 -51.10
CA PRO A 88 -5.39 -30.17 -50.18
C PRO A 88 -6.96 -30.10 -50.39
N SER A 89 -7.62 -29.05 -49.83
CA SER A 89 -8.91 -28.41 -50.27
C SER A 89 -10.24 -29.07 -49.78
N SER A 90 -11.39 -28.38 -49.56
CA SER A 90 -11.82 -26.96 -49.67
C SER A 90 -13.09 -26.66 -48.81
N SER A 91 -13.37 -25.39 -48.50
CA SER A 91 -14.66 -24.86 -47.96
C SER A 91 -15.72 -24.67 -49.08
N PRO A 92 -17.00 -24.22 -48.83
CA PRO A 92 -17.72 -23.83 -47.60
C PRO A 92 -19.06 -24.66 -47.42
N THR A 93 -20.28 -24.26 -46.98
CA THR A 93 -21.00 -22.97 -46.75
C THR A 93 -22.31 -23.13 -45.93
N VAL A 94 -22.66 -22.12 -45.09
CA VAL A 94 -24.02 -21.55 -44.78
C VAL A 94 -25.21 -22.42 -44.26
N SER A 95 -25.76 -22.00 -43.10
CA SER A 95 -27.15 -22.13 -42.58
C SER A 95 -27.74 -23.55 -42.32
N THR A 96 -28.75 -23.77 -41.45
CA THR A 96 -29.65 -22.85 -40.68
C THR A 96 -30.06 -23.50 -39.34
N ALA A 97 -30.50 -22.72 -38.35
CA ALA A 97 -31.26 -23.22 -37.18
C ALA A 97 -32.72 -23.60 -37.59
N PRO A 98 -33.54 -24.30 -36.75
CA PRO A 98 -34.21 -23.60 -35.65
C PRO A 98 -34.67 -24.43 -34.40
N THR A 99 -34.86 -23.70 -33.28
CA THR A 99 -35.92 -23.82 -32.24
C THR A 99 -36.11 -25.05 -31.31
N ALA A 100 -36.55 -24.69 -30.09
CA ALA A 100 -37.53 -25.37 -29.21
C ALA A 100 -37.06 -26.39 -28.14
N SER A 101 -36.89 -25.89 -26.92
CA SER A 101 -37.30 -26.53 -25.64
C SER A 101 -38.85 -26.59 -25.54
N PRO A 102 -39.49 -27.08 -24.44
CA PRO A 102 -38.97 -27.84 -23.28
C PRO A 102 -39.79 -29.12 -22.96
N SER A 103 -39.41 -29.89 -21.93
CA SER A 103 -40.39 -30.57 -21.04
C SER A 103 -39.80 -31.16 -19.74
N ALA A 104 -40.54 -30.96 -18.65
CA ALA A 104 -40.78 -31.83 -17.48
C ALA A 104 -39.65 -32.54 -16.69
N GLU A 105 -39.64 -32.25 -15.39
CA GLU A 105 -39.33 -33.12 -14.22
C GLU A 105 -40.17 -34.45 -14.23
N PRO A 106 -40.01 -35.48 -13.33
CA PRO A 106 -39.49 -35.41 -11.94
C PRO A 106 -38.79 -36.69 -11.37
N SER A 107 -38.76 -36.78 -10.02
CA SER A 107 -38.76 -38.01 -9.20
C SER A 107 -37.44 -38.69 -8.78
N SER A 108 -36.86 -38.17 -7.68
CA SER A 108 -36.40 -38.90 -6.47
C SER A 108 -36.07 -40.41 -6.49
N SER A 109 -34.83 -40.71 -6.00
CA SER A 109 -34.46 -41.83 -5.09
C SER A 109 -34.38 -43.28 -5.62
N PRO A 110 -33.62 -44.20 -4.98
CA PRO A 110 -32.42 -44.07 -4.11
C PRO A 110 -31.26 -45.04 -4.49
N SER A 111 -30.23 -45.17 -3.63
CA SER A 111 -29.57 -46.44 -3.20
C SER A 111 -28.02 -46.54 -3.28
N GLU A 112 -27.45 -46.91 -2.13
CA GLU A 112 -26.25 -47.76 -1.87
C GLU A 112 -24.82 -47.44 -2.38
N THR A 113 -23.99 -47.05 -1.38
CA THR A 113 -22.62 -47.56 -1.10
C THR A 113 -21.41 -47.06 -1.91
N PRO A 114 -20.18 -47.05 -1.32
CA PRO A 114 -19.11 -46.16 -1.77
C PRO A 114 -18.20 -46.78 -2.83
N THR A 115 -17.64 -45.92 -3.69
CA THR A 115 -16.47 -46.23 -4.51
C THR A 115 -15.39 -45.17 -4.27
N SER A 116 -14.15 -45.61 -4.06
CA SER A 116 -13.05 -44.78 -3.57
C SER A 116 -12.22 -44.13 -4.70
N THR A 117 -12.34 -42.81 -4.83
CA THR A 117 -11.28 -41.94 -5.41
C THR A 117 -11.28 -40.62 -4.63
N PRO A 118 -10.13 -40.13 -4.16
CA PRO A 118 -10.06 -38.86 -3.44
C PRO A 118 -10.36 -37.69 -4.38
N SER A 119 -11.12 -36.70 -3.90
CA SER A 119 -11.26 -35.43 -4.61
C SER A 119 -10.02 -34.57 -4.35
N SER A 120 -9.35 -34.13 -5.40
CA SER A 120 -8.20 -33.22 -5.31
C SER A 120 -8.71 -31.79 -5.10
N SER A 121 -8.80 -31.37 -3.85
CA SER A 121 -9.09 -29.98 -3.46
C SER A 121 -8.30 -29.66 -2.19
N PRO A 122 -7.29 -28.76 -2.23
CA PRO A 122 -6.53 -28.36 -1.05
C PRO A 122 -7.34 -27.37 -0.21
N SER A 123 -8.29 -27.87 0.58
CA SER A 123 -9.07 -27.02 1.49
C SER A 123 -8.31 -26.76 2.78
N ILE A 124 -7.82 -25.53 2.93
CA ILE A 124 -7.33 -24.88 4.17
C ILE A 124 -6.01 -25.45 4.69
N SER A 125 -5.07 -24.56 5.04
CA SER A 125 -3.90 -24.92 5.87
C SER A 125 -4.38 -25.22 7.30
N SER A 126 -4.79 -26.47 7.53
CA SER A 126 -5.13 -26.94 8.87
C SER A 126 -3.87 -27.13 9.69
N ALA A 127 -3.76 -26.38 10.79
CA ALA A 127 -2.70 -26.54 11.79
C ALA A 127 -2.55 -28.03 12.19
N PRO A 128 -1.32 -28.53 12.47
CA PRO A 128 -1.03 -29.95 12.58
C PRO A 128 -1.89 -30.66 13.64
N SER A 129 -2.91 -31.38 13.16
CA SER A 129 -3.98 -31.97 13.98
C SER A 129 -3.54 -33.27 14.66
N SER A 130 -2.57 -33.18 15.59
CA SER A 130 -2.35 -34.07 16.76
C SER A 130 -1.03 -33.73 17.49
N ALA A 131 -0.98 -32.61 18.21
CA ALA A 131 0.17 -32.21 19.04
C ALA A 131 -0.27 -31.81 20.46
N PRO A 132 0.57 -32.01 21.51
CA PRO A 132 0.28 -31.56 22.86
C PRO A 132 0.43 -30.04 22.98
N ILE A 133 -0.47 -29.40 23.75
CA ILE A 133 -0.48 -27.98 24.16
C ILE A 133 -0.04 -26.99 23.06
N ALA A 134 -1.01 -26.30 22.45
CA ALA A 134 -0.71 -25.20 21.53
C ALA A 134 0.21 -24.16 22.20
N TYR A 135 1.36 -23.91 21.59
CA TYR A 135 2.30 -22.88 22.03
C TYR A 135 1.69 -21.50 21.81
N ALA A 136 1.55 -20.74 22.89
CA ALA A 136 1.43 -19.29 22.80
C ALA A 136 2.84 -18.71 22.74
N ARG A 137 3.13 -17.98 21.66
CA ARG A 137 4.34 -17.13 21.55
C ARG A 137 4.33 -16.13 22.71
N PRO A 138 5.45 -15.93 23.42
CA PRO A 138 5.51 -14.97 24.52
C PRO A 138 5.39 -13.54 23.98
N ASP A 139 4.81 -12.64 24.77
CA ASP A 139 4.68 -11.22 24.44
C ASP A 139 6.05 -10.60 24.10
N ARG A 140 6.07 -9.64 23.17
CA ARG A 140 7.32 -9.03 22.70
C ARG A 140 7.79 -7.95 23.66
N VAL A 141 9.07 -7.98 24.02
CA VAL A 141 9.69 -6.97 24.88
C VAL A 141 10.16 -5.80 24.01
N ASP A 142 9.20 -4.98 23.57
CA ASP A 142 9.35 -3.93 22.56
C ASP A 142 10.48 -2.93 22.83
N ILE A 143 10.75 -2.65 24.10
CA ILE A 143 11.78 -1.68 24.51
C ILE A 143 13.14 -2.01 23.88
N ARG A 144 13.47 -3.29 23.66
CA ARG A 144 14.71 -3.73 23.01
C ARG A 144 14.90 -3.16 21.60
N TYR A 145 13.82 -2.89 20.86
CA TYR A 145 13.89 -2.48 19.46
C TYR A 145 13.84 -0.96 19.26
N VAL A 146 13.53 -0.21 20.33
CA VAL A 146 13.68 1.25 20.43
C VAL A 146 15.17 1.63 20.35
N SER A 147 15.49 2.73 19.66
CA SER A 147 16.87 3.21 19.56
C SER A 147 17.40 3.67 20.92
N TRP A 148 18.68 3.38 21.21
CA TRP A 148 19.33 3.74 22.47
C TRP A 148 19.17 5.22 22.86
N LEU A 149 19.09 6.13 21.87
CA LEU A 149 18.98 7.57 22.10
C LEU A 149 17.57 8.00 22.53
N ASP A 150 16.57 7.17 22.26
CA ASP A 150 15.16 7.42 22.56
C ASP A 150 14.72 6.70 23.87
N LEU A 151 15.56 5.80 24.39
CA LEU A 151 15.46 5.26 25.75
C LEU A 151 15.69 6.36 26.79
N ASP A 152 14.91 6.35 27.87
CA ASP A 152 15.21 7.16 29.06
C ASP A 152 16.48 6.67 29.79
N SER A 153 16.98 7.50 30.71
CA SER A 153 18.23 7.21 31.43
C SER A 153 18.19 5.99 32.34
N GLU A 154 17.03 5.65 32.90
CA GLU A 154 16.87 4.50 33.80
C GLU A 154 16.88 3.20 32.99
N THR A 155 16.15 3.17 31.87
CA THR A 155 16.19 2.08 30.89
C THR A 155 17.60 1.86 30.32
N GLN A 156 18.36 2.93 30.04
CA GLN A 156 19.76 2.80 29.64
C GLN A 156 20.67 2.24 30.74
N ASP A 157 20.44 2.57 32.02
CA ASP A 157 21.23 2.02 33.15
C ASP A 157 20.88 0.55 33.43
N ILE A 158 19.63 0.15 33.21
CA ILE A 158 19.22 -1.27 33.22
C ILE A 158 19.89 -2.02 32.06
N ALA A 159 19.88 -1.46 30.85
CA ALA A 159 20.55 -2.04 29.68
C ALA A 159 22.08 -2.19 29.88
N ARG A 160 22.74 -1.22 30.51
CA ARG A 160 24.16 -1.31 30.93
C ARG A 160 24.41 -2.45 31.93
N SER A 161 23.41 -2.83 32.72
CA SER A 161 23.47 -3.95 33.66
C SER A 161 23.27 -5.33 32.99
N LEU A 162 22.88 -5.32 31.71
CA LEU A 162 22.88 -6.44 30.78
C LEU A 162 24.07 -6.37 29.79
N ASP A 163 25.14 -5.68 30.19
CA ASP A 163 26.37 -5.47 29.41
C ASP A 163 26.16 -4.77 28.04
N TYR A 164 25.02 -4.10 27.80
CA TYR A 164 24.79 -3.32 26.58
C TYR A 164 25.42 -1.92 26.62
N ASP A 165 25.82 -1.47 25.43
CA ASP A 165 26.11 -0.09 25.09
C ASP A 165 25.32 0.34 23.85
N ILE A 166 25.45 1.61 23.44
CA ILE A 166 24.76 2.19 22.28
C ILE A 166 25.00 1.40 20.97
N TYR A 167 26.16 0.75 20.82
CA TYR A 167 26.49 0.00 19.61
C TYR A 167 25.82 -1.38 19.62
N THR A 168 26.08 -2.15 20.68
CA THR A 168 25.54 -3.51 20.88
C THR A 168 24.03 -3.55 21.11
N TRP A 169 23.42 -2.44 21.54
CA TRP A 169 21.96 -2.32 21.57
C TRP A 169 21.39 -2.06 20.17
N ASN A 170 21.85 -1.03 19.45
CA ASN A 170 21.27 -0.69 18.14
C ASN A 170 21.55 -1.76 17.05
N ASN A 171 22.62 -2.56 17.22
CA ASN A 171 23.02 -3.65 16.33
C ASN A 171 22.70 -5.01 16.99
N TYR A 172 21.71 -5.74 16.49
CA TYR A 172 21.31 -7.04 17.02
C TYR A 172 22.33 -8.15 16.71
N GLY A 173 22.58 -9.05 17.65
CA GLY A 173 23.57 -10.14 17.52
C GLY A 173 25.01 -9.71 17.77
N ASN A 174 25.23 -8.51 18.31
CA ASN A 174 26.55 -7.99 18.65
C ASN A 174 26.84 -8.02 20.16
N ASN A 175 25.88 -8.36 21.02
CA ASN A 175 26.15 -8.57 22.45
C ASN A 175 26.30 -10.07 22.78
N LEU A 176 27.23 -10.42 23.67
CA LEU A 176 27.38 -11.81 24.13
C LEU A 176 26.17 -12.31 24.92
N ILE A 177 25.44 -11.41 25.59
CA ILE A 177 24.27 -11.78 26.40
C ILE A 177 23.10 -12.29 25.54
N GLU A 178 23.02 -11.86 24.28
CA GLU A 178 21.99 -12.32 23.32
C GLU A 178 22.15 -13.82 23.02
N TYR A 179 23.36 -14.37 23.18
CA TYR A 179 23.67 -15.79 23.03
C TYR A 179 23.49 -16.62 24.31
N TYR A 180 22.94 -16.05 25.40
CA TYR A 180 22.65 -16.80 26.63
C TYR A 180 21.16 -17.15 26.74
N GLN A 181 20.87 -18.41 27.08
CA GLN A 181 19.56 -18.81 27.62
C GLN A 181 19.36 -18.22 29.02
N TRP A 182 18.11 -18.04 29.46
CA TRP A 182 17.77 -17.38 30.72
C TRP A 182 18.46 -17.98 31.95
N THR A 183 18.67 -19.31 31.97
CA THR A 183 19.33 -20.02 33.08
C THR A 183 20.83 -19.75 33.20
N ASP A 184 21.45 -19.23 32.14
CA ASP A 184 22.89 -18.96 32.07
C ASP A 184 23.20 -17.49 32.44
N LEU A 185 22.18 -16.65 32.52
CA LEU A 185 22.26 -15.29 33.06
C LEU A 185 22.67 -15.30 34.53
N THR A 186 23.46 -14.32 34.95
CA THR A 186 23.68 -14.07 36.39
C THR A 186 22.40 -13.56 37.06
N LYS A 187 22.33 -13.62 38.40
CA LYS A 187 21.14 -13.16 39.14
C LYS A 187 20.84 -11.67 38.89
N ASP A 188 21.89 -10.85 38.82
CA ASP A 188 21.77 -9.41 38.59
C ASP A 188 21.32 -9.13 37.14
N GLN A 189 21.81 -9.90 36.15
CA GLN A 189 21.31 -9.84 34.77
C GLN A 189 19.85 -10.30 34.66
N MET A 190 19.43 -11.40 35.34
CA MET A 190 18.00 -11.78 35.38
C MET A 190 17.12 -10.68 35.98
N ASP A 191 17.55 -10.00 37.03
CA ASP A 191 16.78 -8.89 37.63
C ASP A 191 16.74 -7.66 36.71
N ALA A 192 17.82 -7.37 35.97
CA ALA A 192 17.84 -6.32 34.95
C ALA A 192 16.94 -6.65 33.75
N ALA A 193 16.98 -7.89 33.24
CA ALA A 193 16.10 -8.36 32.18
C ALA A 193 14.62 -8.33 32.62
N THR A 194 14.32 -8.77 33.85
CA THR A 194 12.98 -8.65 34.45
C THR A 194 12.53 -7.19 34.53
N SER A 195 13.46 -6.25 34.79
CA SER A 195 13.17 -4.82 34.85
C SER A 195 12.92 -4.18 33.47
N LEU A 196 13.40 -4.79 32.38
CA LEU A 196 13.00 -4.43 31.01
C LEU A 196 11.69 -5.11 30.55
N GLY A 197 11.12 -6.01 31.37
CA GLY A 197 9.89 -6.74 31.06
C GLY A 197 10.07 -8.18 30.57
N TYR A 198 11.29 -8.71 30.51
CA TYR A 198 11.51 -10.12 30.16
C TYR A 198 11.12 -11.07 31.29
N ASP A 199 10.46 -12.16 30.92
CA ASP A 199 10.48 -13.43 31.64
C ASP A 199 11.39 -14.43 30.90
N GLN A 200 11.50 -15.66 31.43
CA GLN A 200 12.29 -16.71 30.79
C GLN A 200 11.88 -16.94 29.32
N LYS A 201 10.57 -17.07 29.05
CA LYS A 201 10.08 -17.43 27.71
C LYS A 201 10.34 -16.33 26.69
N SER A 202 10.02 -15.10 27.06
CA SER A 202 10.25 -13.92 26.21
C SER A 202 11.74 -13.67 25.99
N TRP A 203 12.61 -13.95 26.96
CA TRP A 203 14.06 -13.89 26.76
C TRP A 203 14.54 -14.97 25.78
N ASP A 204 14.28 -16.25 26.08
CA ASP A 204 14.76 -17.38 25.29
C ASP A 204 14.23 -17.34 23.85
N CYS A 205 13.04 -16.78 23.63
CA CYS A 205 12.47 -16.54 22.31
C CYS A 205 13.01 -15.26 21.65
N TRP A 206 12.84 -14.07 22.24
CA TRP A 206 13.07 -12.78 21.55
C TRP A 206 14.50 -12.26 21.56
N GLN A 207 15.39 -12.77 22.43
CA GLN A 207 16.83 -12.44 22.41
C GLN A 207 17.69 -13.50 21.74
N ASN A 208 17.26 -14.76 21.82
CA ASN A 208 18.11 -15.91 21.55
C ASN A 208 17.50 -16.84 20.49
N HIS A 209 16.20 -16.77 20.21
CA HIS A 209 15.50 -17.65 19.27
C HIS A 209 15.68 -19.16 19.56
N PHE A 210 15.90 -19.47 20.84
CA PHE A 210 16.30 -20.78 21.38
C PHE A 210 17.65 -21.32 20.86
N GLU A 211 18.49 -20.52 20.19
CA GLU A 211 19.78 -20.93 19.62
C GLU A 211 20.79 -21.46 20.66
N ALA A 212 20.73 -21.02 21.92
CA ALA A 212 21.61 -21.45 23.01
C ALA A 212 21.25 -22.83 23.61
N TYR A 213 20.04 -23.33 23.36
CA TYR A 213 19.64 -24.65 23.86
C TYR A 213 20.42 -25.76 23.14
N ARG A 214 20.61 -26.90 23.81
CA ARG A 214 21.13 -28.09 23.11
C ARG A 214 20.00 -28.68 22.27
N TYR A 215 20.29 -29.13 21.05
CA TYR A 215 19.29 -29.71 20.13
C TYR A 215 18.36 -30.77 20.76
N ILE A 216 18.87 -31.55 21.71
CA ILE A 216 18.11 -32.59 22.42
C ILE A 216 17.09 -32.03 23.45
N ASP A 217 17.32 -30.82 23.95
CA ASP A 217 16.46 -30.14 24.92
C ASP A 217 15.38 -29.28 24.23
N LEU A 218 15.55 -28.94 22.94
CA LEU A 218 14.53 -28.22 22.13
C LEU A 218 13.16 -28.95 22.12
N GLY A 219 13.17 -30.27 22.33
CA GLY A 219 11.97 -31.11 22.42
C GLY A 219 11.43 -31.31 23.85
N SER A 220 12.10 -30.84 24.90
CA SER A 220 11.66 -31.07 26.30
C SER A 220 10.77 -29.96 26.88
N GLU A 221 10.82 -28.74 26.34
CA GLU A 221 10.01 -27.60 26.83
C GLU A 221 8.52 -27.68 26.47
N GLY A 222 8.09 -28.73 25.73
CA GLY A 222 6.71 -28.86 25.24
C GLY A 222 6.35 -27.89 24.12
N ILE A 223 7.35 -27.23 23.54
CA ILE A 223 7.21 -26.30 22.41
C ILE A 223 7.56 -27.06 21.11
N GLN A 224 6.97 -26.66 19.98
CA GLN A 224 7.29 -27.17 18.65
C GLN A 224 8.60 -26.58 18.06
N VAL A 225 9.53 -26.05 18.89
CA VAL A 225 10.83 -25.48 18.44
C VAL A 225 11.56 -26.45 17.53
N LEU A 226 11.63 -27.73 17.90
CA LEU A 226 12.29 -28.75 17.09
C LEU A 226 11.64 -28.94 15.70
N GLN A 227 10.32 -28.74 15.58
CA GLN A 227 9.64 -28.79 14.28
C GLN A 227 9.94 -27.54 13.46
N TRP A 228 9.88 -26.34 14.05
CA TRP A 228 10.18 -25.10 13.32
C TRP A 228 11.65 -24.99 12.90
N MET A 229 12.56 -25.59 13.67
CA MET A 229 13.95 -25.79 13.24
C MET A 229 14.04 -26.76 12.05
N ASP A 230 13.32 -27.89 12.07
CA ASP A 230 13.27 -28.84 10.93
C ASP A 230 12.62 -28.20 9.67
N ASP A 231 11.57 -27.38 9.85
CA ASP A 231 10.91 -26.59 8.80
C ASP A 231 11.85 -25.54 8.18
N LEU A 232 12.81 -25.01 8.96
CA LEU A 232 13.92 -24.17 8.49
C LEU A 232 15.10 -24.98 7.92
N GLY A 233 15.05 -26.31 7.92
CA GLY A 233 16.12 -27.21 7.48
C GLY A 233 17.28 -27.39 8.48
N VAL A 234 17.14 -26.90 9.71
CA VAL A 234 18.17 -26.91 10.76
C VAL A 234 18.34 -28.32 11.33
N THR A 235 19.28 -29.08 10.77
CA THR A 235 19.53 -30.47 11.19
C THR A 235 20.33 -30.60 12.49
N TYR A 236 20.17 -31.72 13.19
CA TYR A 236 21.03 -32.12 14.32
C TYR A 236 22.54 -32.06 14.01
N ALA A 237 22.95 -32.44 12.79
CA ALA A 237 24.36 -32.39 12.40
C ALA A 237 24.87 -30.95 12.29
N TYR A 238 24.03 -30.09 11.71
CA TYR A 238 24.30 -28.66 11.57
C TYR A 238 24.40 -27.96 12.93
N TRP A 239 23.41 -28.12 13.81
CA TRP A 239 23.37 -27.51 15.16
C TRP A 239 24.62 -27.80 16.00
N ASN A 240 25.21 -28.98 15.82
CA ASN A 240 26.41 -29.39 16.56
C ASN A 240 27.72 -29.07 15.81
N GLY A 241 27.67 -28.25 14.75
CA GLY A 241 28.83 -27.70 14.06
C GLY A 241 29.55 -28.63 13.08
N TYR A 242 28.88 -29.68 12.56
CA TYR A 242 29.47 -30.65 11.63
C TYR A 242 28.55 -31.08 10.46
N GLY A 243 27.45 -30.37 10.24
CA GLY A 243 26.63 -30.46 9.03
C GLY A 243 26.77 -29.20 8.17
N ASP A 244 26.28 -29.26 6.93
CA ASP A 244 26.15 -28.09 6.07
C ASP A 244 25.02 -27.16 6.57
N ALA A 245 25.13 -25.85 6.33
CA ALA A 245 24.12 -24.88 6.71
C ALA A 245 22.84 -25.01 5.86
N PRO A 246 21.65 -24.74 6.43
CA PRO A 246 20.40 -24.74 5.67
C PRO A 246 20.36 -23.53 4.71
N ALA A 247 19.65 -23.68 3.58
CA ALA A 247 19.51 -22.62 2.59
C ALA A 247 18.77 -21.38 3.13
N SER A 248 17.93 -21.56 4.16
CA SER A 248 17.20 -20.51 4.86
C SER A 248 18.14 -19.45 5.46
N GLU A 249 19.29 -19.83 6.03
CA GLU A 249 20.24 -18.88 6.66
C GLU A 249 20.93 -17.92 5.68
N GLU A 250 21.05 -18.29 4.40
CA GLU A 250 21.54 -17.39 3.34
C GLU A 250 20.40 -16.60 2.66
N THR A 251 19.15 -16.86 3.05
CA THR A 251 17.94 -16.30 2.45
C THR A 251 17.37 -15.16 3.30
N LEU A 252 17.07 -14.03 2.67
CA LEU A 252 16.48 -12.88 3.36
C LEU A 252 15.02 -13.17 3.76
N TRP A 253 14.55 -12.54 4.84
CA TRP A 253 13.22 -12.75 5.44
C TRP A 253 12.03 -12.78 4.46
N TRP A 254 12.08 -11.96 3.40
CA TRP A 254 11.02 -11.89 2.38
C TRP A 254 11.20 -12.86 1.20
N ASP A 255 12.41 -13.38 1.02
CA ASP A 255 12.74 -14.40 0.01
C ASP A 255 12.52 -15.83 0.55
N LEU A 256 12.40 -16.00 1.88
CA LEU A 256 11.95 -17.23 2.53
C LEU A 256 10.59 -17.70 1.99
N THR A 257 10.37 -19.01 1.94
CA THR A 257 9.03 -19.59 1.77
C THR A 257 8.09 -19.17 2.90
N THR A 258 6.79 -19.33 2.70
CA THR A 258 5.79 -18.96 3.72
C THR A 258 5.88 -19.89 4.93
N GLU A 259 6.24 -21.15 4.70
CA GLU A 259 6.53 -22.16 5.71
C GLU A 259 7.77 -21.80 6.53
N GLU A 260 8.91 -21.51 5.89
CA GLU A 260 10.15 -21.08 6.57
C GLU A 260 9.94 -19.77 7.37
N ARG A 261 9.30 -18.77 6.77
CA ARG A 261 9.03 -17.48 7.45
C ARG A 261 8.07 -17.64 8.63
N TYR A 262 7.07 -18.53 8.53
CA TYR A 262 6.19 -18.85 9.64
C TYR A 262 6.93 -19.58 10.77
N ALA A 263 7.78 -20.55 10.43
CA ALA A 263 8.63 -21.26 11.39
C ALA A 263 9.60 -20.30 12.12
N ALA A 264 10.29 -19.43 11.36
CA ALA A 264 11.14 -18.37 11.92
C ALA A 264 10.33 -17.42 12.84
N ALA A 265 9.13 -17.02 12.44
CA ALA A 265 8.25 -16.19 13.28
C ALA A 265 7.85 -16.89 14.59
N GLN A 266 7.54 -18.19 14.59
CA GLN A 266 7.27 -18.94 15.81
C GLN A 266 8.48 -19.03 16.76
N LEU A 267 9.70 -19.00 16.20
CA LEU A 267 10.97 -18.85 16.91
C LEU A 267 11.29 -17.38 17.30
N CYS A 268 10.29 -16.50 17.28
CA CYS A 268 10.39 -15.07 17.55
C CYS A 268 11.31 -14.26 16.61
N PHE A 269 11.75 -14.81 15.48
CA PHE A 269 12.38 -13.97 14.45
C PHE A 269 11.34 -13.04 13.80
N PHE A 270 11.86 -11.92 13.31
CA PHE A 270 11.19 -11.03 12.37
C PHE A 270 12.27 -10.42 11.47
N ARG A 271 11.89 -9.65 10.44
CA ARG A 271 12.81 -9.12 9.42
C ARG A 271 14.13 -8.58 9.98
N ARG A 272 14.09 -7.81 11.09
CA ARG A 272 15.27 -7.13 11.67
C ARG A 272 16.24 -8.09 12.37
N SER A 273 15.72 -9.05 13.15
CA SER A 273 16.55 -10.08 13.83
C SER A 273 16.98 -11.21 12.89
N TRP A 274 16.19 -11.53 11.86
CA TRP A 274 16.57 -12.50 10.83
C TRP A 274 17.70 -11.98 9.94
N ASN A 275 17.50 -10.81 9.32
CA ASN A 275 18.46 -10.22 8.38
C ASN A 275 19.71 -9.58 9.06
N GLU A 276 19.86 -9.68 10.39
CA GLU A 276 20.98 -9.06 11.15
C GLU A 276 21.13 -7.54 10.90
N MET A 277 20.01 -6.79 10.83
CA MET A 277 20.02 -5.38 10.41
C MET A 277 20.27 -4.40 11.56
N ASP A 278 21.33 -3.59 11.45
CA ASP A 278 21.55 -2.37 12.23
C ASP A 278 20.42 -1.35 12.02
N TYR A 279 20.07 -0.62 13.08
CA TYR A 279 19.06 0.44 13.08
C TYR A 279 19.30 1.49 11.98
N TYR A 280 20.56 1.81 11.67
CA TYR A 280 20.92 2.89 10.74
C TYR A 280 20.89 2.50 9.26
N TYR A 281 20.52 1.26 8.90
CA TYR A 281 20.58 0.76 7.51
C TYR A 281 19.27 0.94 6.70
N ASN A 282 18.39 1.83 7.14
CA ASN A 282 16.98 1.92 6.74
C ASN A 282 16.64 2.74 5.46
N ASN A 283 17.63 3.09 4.63
CA ASN A 283 17.41 3.90 3.41
C ASN A 283 17.09 3.07 2.14
N MET A 284 16.55 1.87 2.28
CA MET A 284 16.10 1.02 1.17
C MET A 284 14.81 0.29 1.53
N PHE A 285 13.90 0.16 0.56
CA PHE A 285 12.70 -0.65 0.70
C PHE A 285 13.02 -2.10 1.09
N PRO A 286 12.13 -2.79 1.84
CA PRO A 286 12.36 -4.13 2.37
C PRO A 286 12.71 -5.19 1.31
N MET A 287 12.28 -4.98 0.07
CA MET A 287 12.50 -5.85 -1.07
C MET A 287 12.49 -5.05 -2.39
N LEU A 288 12.70 -5.71 -3.53
CA LEU A 288 12.67 -5.06 -4.84
C LEU A 288 11.24 -4.69 -5.27
N LYS A 289 11.09 -3.49 -5.86
CA LYS A 289 9.82 -2.98 -6.36
C LYS A 289 9.36 -3.69 -7.64
N PRO A 290 8.11 -4.21 -7.70
CA PRO A 290 7.50 -4.76 -8.91
C PRO A 290 7.57 -3.78 -10.08
N LYS A 291 8.13 -4.23 -11.21
CA LYS A 291 8.35 -3.36 -12.39
C LYS A 291 7.09 -3.11 -13.23
N PHE A 292 6.02 -3.86 -12.99
CA PHE A 292 4.82 -3.88 -13.82
C PHE A 292 3.63 -3.12 -13.19
N ARG A 293 3.40 -3.20 -11.87
CA ARG A 293 2.25 -2.54 -11.22
C ARG A 293 2.26 -1.03 -11.41
N PHE A 294 3.40 -0.40 -11.23
CA PHE A 294 3.58 1.06 -11.24
C PHE A 294 3.81 1.60 -12.66
N VAL A 295 2.99 1.13 -13.60
CA VAL A 295 2.98 1.47 -15.03
C VAL A 295 1.54 1.70 -15.44
N GLU A 296 1.28 2.74 -16.24
CA GLU A 296 -0.07 3.06 -16.72
C GLU A 296 -0.68 1.90 -17.53
N TRP A 297 -1.98 1.64 -17.36
CA TRP A 297 -2.74 0.55 -18.00
C TRP A 297 -2.49 0.38 -19.52
N THR A 298 -2.40 1.49 -20.26
CA THR A 298 -2.16 1.48 -21.71
C THR A 298 -0.70 1.33 -22.10
N SER A 299 0.23 1.36 -21.14
CA SER A 299 1.65 1.07 -21.28
C SER A 299 2.03 -0.36 -20.83
N LEU A 300 1.07 -1.12 -20.27
CA LEU A 300 1.23 -2.55 -20.03
C LEU A 300 1.29 -3.35 -21.33
N ASP A 301 1.99 -4.49 -21.30
CA ASP A 301 1.86 -5.49 -22.36
C ASP A 301 0.48 -6.16 -22.32
N GLU A 302 0.11 -6.76 -23.46
CA GLU A 302 -1.22 -7.36 -23.65
C GLU A 302 -1.48 -8.58 -22.73
N SER A 303 -0.44 -9.31 -22.33
CA SER A 303 -0.58 -10.47 -21.44
C SER A 303 -0.83 -10.01 -20.01
N THR A 304 0.01 -9.12 -19.48
CA THR A 304 -0.15 -8.56 -18.13
C THR A 304 -1.50 -7.87 -17.97
N ARG A 305 -1.90 -7.04 -18.94
CA ARG A 305 -3.20 -6.34 -18.92
C ARG A 305 -4.37 -7.32 -18.95
N SER A 306 -4.33 -8.34 -19.82
CA SER A 306 -5.40 -9.34 -19.93
C SER A 306 -5.58 -10.14 -18.64
N ILE A 307 -4.49 -10.47 -17.92
CA ILE A 307 -4.56 -11.16 -16.62
C ILE A 307 -5.15 -10.24 -15.54
N ALA A 308 -4.68 -8.99 -15.46
CA ALA A 308 -5.19 -8.00 -14.52
C ALA A 308 -6.70 -7.76 -14.70
N GLU A 309 -7.15 -7.58 -15.96
CA GLU A 309 -8.55 -7.36 -16.33
C GLU A 309 -9.42 -8.60 -16.08
N GLN A 310 -9.05 -9.75 -16.64
CA GLN A 310 -9.95 -10.92 -16.70
C GLN A 310 -9.90 -11.77 -15.43
N SER A 311 -8.73 -11.90 -14.79
CA SER A 311 -8.56 -12.74 -13.60
C SER A 311 -8.63 -11.94 -12.30
N MET A 312 -8.04 -10.74 -12.26
CA MET A 312 -7.95 -9.91 -11.04
C MET A 312 -8.97 -8.77 -10.97
N LYS A 313 -9.77 -8.59 -12.03
CA LYS A 313 -10.91 -7.64 -12.13
C LYS A 313 -10.55 -6.15 -12.16
N TYR A 314 -9.28 -5.80 -12.31
CA TYR A 314 -8.86 -4.41 -12.49
C TYR A 314 -9.52 -3.77 -13.72
N SER A 315 -10.05 -2.56 -13.52
CA SER A 315 -10.40 -1.64 -14.59
C SER A 315 -9.20 -0.77 -14.96
N LYS A 316 -9.27 0.00 -16.07
CA LYS A 316 -8.24 1.02 -16.35
C LYS A 316 -8.11 2.03 -15.19
N LEU A 317 -9.22 2.40 -14.55
CA LEU A 317 -9.22 3.37 -13.46
C LEU A 317 -8.59 2.79 -12.20
N SER A 318 -9.09 1.64 -11.74
CA SER A 318 -8.65 0.99 -10.49
C SER A 318 -7.23 0.40 -10.57
N TRP A 319 -6.69 0.16 -11.78
CA TRP A 319 -5.25 -0.03 -11.95
C TRP A 319 -4.46 1.29 -11.92
N ASN A 320 -4.93 2.34 -12.61
CA ASN A 320 -4.17 3.58 -12.68
C ASN A 320 -4.08 4.32 -11.33
N VAL A 321 -5.13 4.27 -10.52
CA VAL A 321 -5.20 4.88 -9.19
C VAL A 321 -4.82 3.82 -8.15
N ILE A 322 -3.71 4.04 -7.44
CA ILE A 322 -3.23 3.09 -6.41
C ILE A 322 -4.14 3.16 -5.18
N GLY A 323 -4.48 1.99 -4.63
CA GLY A 323 -5.37 1.82 -3.48
C GLY A 323 -6.86 1.84 -3.83
N LEU A 324 -7.23 2.02 -5.11
CA LEU A 324 -8.63 2.16 -5.52
C LEU A 324 -9.35 0.83 -5.76
N ASP A 325 -8.63 -0.22 -6.14
CA ASP A 325 -9.24 -1.53 -6.36
C ASP A 325 -9.38 -2.32 -5.03
N PRO A 326 -10.57 -2.84 -4.68
CA PRO A 326 -10.76 -3.66 -3.46
C PRO A 326 -9.96 -4.97 -3.41
N ILE A 327 -9.23 -5.33 -4.46
CA ILE A 327 -8.20 -6.38 -4.36
C ILE A 327 -6.95 -5.88 -3.59
N GLU A 328 -6.58 -4.61 -3.69
CA GLU A 328 -5.34 -4.07 -3.09
C GLU A 328 -5.44 -3.95 -1.56
N SER A 329 -6.65 -3.76 -1.01
CA SER A 329 -6.89 -3.79 0.45
C SER A 329 -6.82 -5.19 1.08
N ARG A 330 -6.70 -6.26 0.28
CA ARG A 330 -6.61 -7.65 0.76
C ARG A 330 -5.18 -8.14 0.87
N ALA A 331 -4.87 -8.81 1.98
CA ALA A 331 -3.66 -9.62 2.13
C ALA A 331 -3.67 -10.81 1.16
N TRP A 332 -2.52 -11.40 0.85
CA TRP A 332 -2.40 -12.55 -0.05
C TRP A 332 -3.23 -13.76 0.40
N SER A 333 -3.34 -13.96 1.73
CA SER A 333 -4.18 -14.99 2.36
C SER A 333 -5.70 -14.78 2.15
N GLN A 334 -6.11 -13.57 1.75
CA GLN A 334 -7.49 -13.15 1.50
C GLN A 334 -7.80 -13.07 -0.02
N LEU A 335 -6.82 -13.37 -0.87
CA LEU A 335 -7.03 -13.58 -2.30
C LEU A 335 -7.62 -14.97 -2.54
N THR A 336 -8.52 -15.09 -3.52
CA THR A 336 -8.92 -16.40 -4.04
C THR A 336 -7.73 -17.09 -4.72
N GLU A 337 -7.78 -18.43 -4.80
CA GLU A 337 -6.80 -19.24 -5.55
C GLU A 337 -6.60 -18.72 -6.99
N SER A 338 -7.68 -18.29 -7.66
CA SER A 338 -7.64 -17.67 -8.98
C SER A 338 -6.96 -16.30 -9.03
N GLU A 339 -7.07 -15.49 -7.97
CA GLU A 339 -6.45 -14.15 -7.88
C GLU A 339 -4.97 -14.25 -7.52
N SER A 340 -4.59 -15.11 -6.57
CA SER A 340 -3.19 -15.34 -6.21
C SER A 340 -2.41 -16.06 -7.32
N GLU A 341 -3.03 -17.02 -8.04
CA GLU A 341 -2.48 -17.55 -9.29
C GLU A 341 -2.26 -16.43 -10.34
N ALA A 342 -3.20 -15.51 -10.50
CA ALA A 342 -3.12 -14.43 -11.48
C ALA A 342 -2.03 -13.41 -11.11
N ALA A 343 -1.96 -13.02 -9.84
CA ALA A 343 -0.88 -12.20 -9.29
C ALA A 343 0.49 -12.84 -9.52
N THR A 344 0.60 -14.17 -9.28
CA THR A 344 1.82 -14.94 -9.56
C THR A 344 2.20 -14.90 -11.04
N LYS A 345 1.23 -15.03 -11.96
CA LYS A 345 1.46 -15.02 -13.41
C LYS A 345 1.95 -13.67 -13.95
N ILE A 346 1.61 -12.55 -13.29
CA ILE A 346 2.16 -11.21 -13.63
C ILE A 346 3.44 -10.86 -12.87
N GLY A 347 3.87 -11.70 -11.91
CA GLY A 347 5.17 -11.59 -11.24
C GLY A 347 5.13 -11.06 -9.80
N PHE A 348 3.99 -11.14 -9.10
CA PHE A 348 3.96 -11.05 -7.65
C PHE A 348 4.35 -12.37 -6.98
N THR A 349 4.93 -12.26 -5.79
CA THR A 349 4.95 -13.27 -4.72
C THR A 349 4.07 -12.80 -3.57
N GLN A 350 3.73 -13.69 -2.63
CA GLN A 350 3.05 -13.30 -1.37
C GLN A 350 3.70 -12.08 -0.70
N ALA A 351 4.99 -12.19 -0.35
CA ALA A 351 5.70 -11.10 0.33
C ALA A 351 5.65 -9.78 -0.46
N SER A 352 5.78 -9.82 -1.79
CA SER A 352 5.73 -8.61 -2.62
C SER A 352 4.33 -8.06 -2.86
N TRP A 353 3.28 -8.87 -2.73
CA TRP A 353 1.90 -8.41 -2.72
C TRP A 353 1.59 -7.72 -1.39
N ASP A 354 1.86 -8.40 -0.28
CA ASP A 354 1.58 -7.92 1.07
C ASP A 354 2.34 -6.60 1.34
N CYS A 355 3.58 -6.50 0.86
CA CYS A 355 4.38 -5.28 0.85
C CYS A 355 3.85 -4.19 -0.12
N TRP A 356 3.81 -4.44 -1.43
CA TRP A 356 3.66 -3.36 -2.44
C TRP A 356 2.23 -3.02 -2.84
N MET A 357 1.28 -3.89 -2.54
CA MET A 357 -0.15 -3.67 -2.82
C MET A 357 -0.90 -3.37 -1.54
N ASN A 358 -0.77 -4.27 -0.58
CA ASN A 358 -1.54 -4.23 0.65
C ASN A 358 -0.91 -3.33 1.71
N HIS A 359 0.41 -3.13 1.67
CA HIS A 359 1.18 -2.51 2.75
C HIS A 359 0.91 -3.18 4.12
N PHE A 360 0.55 -4.47 4.12
CA PHE A 360 0.06 -5.23 5.27
C PHE A 360 -1.27 -4.70 5.90
N LYS A 361 -2.01 -3.78 5.25
CA LYS A 361 -3.31 -3.26 5.75
C LYS A 361 -4.42 -4.29 5.90
N GLY A 362 -4.32 -5.44 5.23
CA GLY A 362 -5.25 -6.55 5.36
C GLY A 362 -4.94 -7.47 6.55
N TYR A 363 -3.84 -7.25 7.27
CA TYR A 363 -3.44 -8.06 8.42
C TYR A 363 -4.16 -7.60 9.69
N THR A 364 -4.51 -8.54 10.56
CA THR A 364 -4.88 -8.24 11.96
C THR A 364 -3.68 -7.69 12.74
N TRP A 365 -3.92 -7.03 13.88
CA TRP A 365 -2.81 -6.57 14.73
C TRP A 365 -1.98 -7.75 15.27
N GLU A 366 -2.60 -8.89 15.61
CA GLU A 366 -1.90 -10.13 15.96
C GLU A 366 -0.96 -10.61 14.83
N GLU A 367 -1.41 -10.58 13.57
CA GLU A 367 -0.56 -10.92 12.42
C GLU A 367 0.57 -9.89 12.19
N LEU A 368 0.31 -8.59 12.39
CA LEU A 368 1.35 -7.57 12.34
C LEU A 368 2.43 -7.80 13.41
N VAL A 369 2.05 -8.10 14.65
CA VAL A 369 2.96 -8.46 15.75
C VAL A 369 3.72 -9.75 15.42
N PHE A 370 3.02 -10.75 14.84
CA PHE A 370 3.60 -12.04 14.49
C PHE A 370 4.73 -11.91 13.44
N TYR A 371 4.56 -11.08 12.41
CA TYR A 371 5.61 -10.83 11.41
C TYR A 371 6.53 -9.63 11.74
N GLY A 372 6.29 -8.94 12.85
CA GLY A 372 7.07 -7.79 13.33
C GLY A 372 6.89 -6.50 12.51
N MET A 373 5.75 -6.35 11.84
CA MET A 373 5.39 -5.16 11.05
C MET A 373 4.72 -4.06 11.89
N ASP A 374 4.09 -4.46 12.99
CA ASP A 374 3.49 -3.58 14.00
C ASP A 374 4.47 -2.55 14.57
N PHE A 375 5.77 -2.86 14.69
CA PHE A 375 6.81 -1.91 15.09
C PHE A 375 6.86 -0.67 14.17
N HIS A 376 6.68 -0.87 12.86
CA HIS A 376 6.66 0.22 11.90
C HIS A 376 5.35 1.01 11.94
N TYR A 377 4.24 0.33 12.16
CA TYR A 377 2.94 0.98 12.37
C TYR A 377 2.84 1.75 13.69
N THR A 378 3.47 1.25 14.76
CA THR A 378 3.58 1.91 16.07
C THR A 378 4.43 3.18 15.99
N ALA A 379 5.50 3.18 15.20
CA ALA A 379 6.30 4.38 14.92
C ALA A 379 5.56 5.40 14.03
N LEU A 380 4.59 4.95 13.22
CA LEU A 380 3.59 5.81 12.57
C LEU A 380 2.45 6.23 13.53
N GLY A 381 2.49 5.84 14.80
CA GLY A 381 1.53 6.22 15.83
C GLY A 381 0.28 5.34 15.91
N TRP A 382 0.17 4.26 15.13
CA TRP A 382 -0.95 3.32 15.25
C TRP A 382 -0.84 2.49 16.53
N THR A 383 -1.99 2.19 17.10
CA THR A 383 -2.21 1.19 18.16
C THR A 383 -3.17 0.12 17.64
N GLU A 384 -3.18 -1.05 18.29
CA GLU A 384 -4.19 -2.11 18.10
C GLU A 384 -5.62 -1.56 18.00
N LEU A 385 -6.05 -0.74 18.96
CA LEU A 385 -7.38 -0.14 18.98
C LEU A 385 -7.65 0.77 17.77
N SER A 386 -6.68 1.56 17.32
CA SER A 386 -6.84 2.39 16.11
C SER A 386 -6.82 1.56 14.82
N TRP A 387 -6.07 0.45 14.80
CA TRP A 387 -5.96 -0.46 13.66
C TRP A 387 -7.23 -1.27 13.44
N GLU A 388 -7.86 -1.74 14.52
CA GLU A 388 -9.18 -2.39 14.50
C GLU A 388 -10.36 -1.41 14.35
N GLY A 389 -10.10 -0.10 14.21
CA GLY A 389 -11.11 0.94 14.05
C GLY A 389 -11.96 1.23 15.30
N ILE A 390 -11.47 0.84 16.47
CA ILE A 390 -12.08 1.11 17.79
C ILE A 390 -11.76 2.54 18.24
N ASP A 391 -10.51 2.96 18.06
CA ASP A 391 -10.03 4.33 18.26
C ASP A 391 -9.79 5.04 16.91
N SER A 392 -9.61 6.37 16.94
CA SER A 392 -9.30 7.15 15.74
C SER A 392 -7.91 6.81 15.16
N PRO A 393 -7.74 6.80 13.82
CA PRO A 393 -6.43 6.70 13.18
C PRO A 393 -5.44 7.79 13.65
N PRO A 394 -4.13 7.51 13.62
CA PRO A 394 -3.12 8.46 14.10
C PRO A 394 -2.99 9.69 13.18
N PRO A 395 -2.50 10.83 13.70
CA PRO A 395 -2.26 12.04 12.90
C PRO A 395 -1.27 11.86 11.74
N SER A 396 -0.56 10.73 11.64
CA SER A 396 0.28 10.41 10.49
C SER A 396 -0.55 10.08 9.25
N SER A 397 -1.65 9.34 9.36
CA SER A 397 -2.42 8.85 8.21
C SER A 397 -3.21 9.93 7.47
N ALA A 398 -3.30 11.13 8.06
CA ALA A 398 -3.88 12.33 7.43
C ALA A 398 -2.81 13.26 6.79
N LYS A 399 -1.52 12.95 6.93
CA LYS A 399 -0.42 13.74 6.33
C LYS A 399 -0.13 13.27 4.91
N LEU A 400 0.26 14.20 4.04
CA LEU A 400 0.99 13.88 2.81
C LEU A 400 2.44 13.46 3.13
N TRP A 401 3.08 12.74 2.20
CA TRP A 401 4.43 12.20 2.36
C TRP A 401 5.51 13.25 2.64
N ASP A 402 5.35 14.48 2.15
CA ASP A 402 6.25 15.60 2.41
C ASP A 402 6.03 16.25 3.80
N GLN A 403 4.83 16.09 4.37
CA GLN A 403 4.44 16.54 5.71
C GLN A 403 4.84 15.54 6.82
N LEU A 404 5.10 14.28 6.46
CA LEU A 404 5.70 13.30 7.37
C LEU A 404 7.05 13.80 7.92
N THR A 405 7.39 13.38 9.14
CA THR A 405 8.75 13.48 9.67
C THR A 405 9.71 12.53 8.93
N GLU A 406 11.02 12.66 9.17
CA GLU A 406 12.03 11.75 8.62
C GLU A 406 11.78 10.31 9.11
N THR A 407 11.61 10.13 10.42
CA THR A 407 11.26 8.84 11.04
C THR A 407 9.93 8.27 10.53
N GLU A 408 8.87 9.07 10.40
CA GLU A 408 7.62 8.57 9.80
C GLU A 408 7.82 8.06 8.36
N ARG A 409 8.66 8.72 7.54
CA ARG A 409 9.00 8.21 6.19
C ARG A 409 9.85 6.95 6.22
N GLU A 410 10.79 6.82 7.16
CA GLU A 410 11.62 5.62 7.32
C GLU A 410 10.76 4.40 7.66
N HIS A 411 9.89 4.51 8.67
CA HIS A 411 9.01 3.41 9.06
C HIS A 411 7.91 3.15 8.02
N ALA A 412 7.39 4.17 7.33
CA ALA A 412 6.51 3.97 6.18
C ALA A 412 7.22 3.21 5.03
N ALA A 413 8.47 3.55 4.72
CA ALA A 413 9.27 2.84 3.71
C ALA A 413 9.54 1.38 4.09
N ASP A 414 9.64 1.06 5.38
CA ASP A 414 9.77 -0.31 5.89
C ASP A 414 8.48 -1.15 5.79
N VAL A 415 7.30 -0.52 5.69
CA VAL A 415 6.06 -1.16 5.20
C VAL A 415 5.77 -0.81 3.73
N CYS A 416 6.85 -0.58 2.97
CA CYS A 416 6.90 -0.39 1.52
C CYS A 416 6.19 0.85 0.96
N TYR A 417 5.73 1.76 1.80
CA TYR A 417 5.21 3.05 1.35
C TYR A 417 6.31 3.95 0.80
N TYR A 418 5.97 4.70 -0.24
CA TYR A 418 6.73 5.83 -0.73
C TYR A 418 5.75 6.89 -1.21
N ALA A 419 6.20 8.12 -1.47
CA ALA A 419 5.34 9.26 -1.85
C ALA A 419 4.14 8.86 -2.73
N SER A 420 4.37 8.14 -3.83
CA SER A 420 3.28 7.80 -4.75
C SER A 420 2.33 6.67 -4.30
N THR A 421 2.70 5.77 -3.38
CA THR A 421 1.73 4.84 -2.76
C THR A 421 1.06 5.44 -1.54
N TRP A 422 1.77 6.29 -0.80
CA TRP A 422 1.24 6.99 0.38
C TRP A 422 0.23 8.07 -0.02
N ASP A 423 0.63 8.97 -0.92
CA ASP A 423 -0.21 10.06 -1.43
C ASP A 423 -1.26 9.58 -2.46
N GLY A 424 -1.45 8.27 -2.65
CA GLY A 424 -2.42 7.66 -3.57
C GLY A 424 -2.33 8.17 -5.01
N LEU A 425 -1.28 7.77 -5.74
CA LEU A 425 -1.00 8.19 -7.12
C LEU A 425 -2.08 7.74 -8.10
N ASP A 426 -2.52 8.69 -8.93
CA ASP A 426 -3.22 8.45 -10.19
C ASP A 426 -2.21 8.49 -11.35
N MET A 427 -2.01 7.36 -12.02
CA MET A 427 -1.16 7.24 -13.20
C MET A 427 -1.85 7.68 -14.50
N SER A 428 -3.10 8.15 -14.45
CA SER A 428 -3.87 8.51 -15.64
C SER A 428 -3.31 9.75 -16.35
N PRO A 429 -3.25 9.75 -17.70
CA PRO A 429 -2.78 10.91 -18.47
C PRO A 429 -3.60 12.17 -18.19
N ASN A 430 -2.97 13.12 -17.51
CA ASN A 430 -3.53 14.42 -17.16
C ASN A 430 -2.81 15.52 -17.95
N ASP A 431 -3.24 15.73 -19.20
CA ASP A 431 -2.74 16.79 -20.09
C ASP A 431 -3.25 18.21 -19.69
N GLY A 432 -3.92 18.34 -18.54
CA GLY A 432 -4.59 19.54 -18.08
C GLY A 432 -3.76 20.43 -17.14
N SER A 433 -4.42 21.42 -16.55
CA SER A 433 -3.91 22.24 -15.45
C SER A 433 -4.55 21.90 -14.10
N PHE A 434 -5.21 20.76 -14.02
CA PHE A 434 -5.88 20.23 -12.82
C PHE A 434 -4.93 19.27 -12.08
N PRO A 435 -5.11 19.02 -10.77
CA PRO A 435 -4.32 18.01 -10.06
C PRO A 435 -4.58 16.60 -10.59
N PHE A 436 -5.83 16.27 -10.94
CA PHE A 436 -6.25 14.93 -11.35
C PHE A 436 -6.80 14.91 -12.79
N ALA A 437 -6.82 13.74 -13.41
CA ALA A 437 -7.34 13.57 -14.76
C ALA A 437 -8.86 13.83 -14.81
N LYS A 438 -9.31 14.81 -15.61
CA LYS A 438 -10.72 15.23 -15.68
C LYS A 438 -11.65 14.08 -16.11
N PRO A 439 -12.63 13.66 -15.29
CA PRO A 439 -13.55 12.55 -15.60
C PRO A 439 -14.42 12.85 -16.83
N LYS A 440 -14.08 12.26 -17.97
CA LYS A 440 -14.59 12.68 -19.29
C LYS A 440 -16.09 12.45 -19.47
N MET A 441 -16.65 11.42 -18.85
CA MET A 441 -18.06 11.06 -19.02
C MET A 441 -19.01 12.12 -18.45
N ARG A 442 -18.68 12.73 -17.31
CA ARG A 442 -19.49 13.80 -16.67
C ARG A 442 -19.84 14.96 -17.62
N TYR A 443 -18.95 15.24 -18.58
CA TYR A 443 -19.05 16.38 -19.51
C TYR A 443 -19.54 15.97 -20.91
N VAL A 444 -20.00 14.72 -21.07
CA VAL A 444 -20.80 14.29 -22.23
C VAL A 444 -22.24 14.77 -22.00
N PRO A 445 -22.89 15.48 -22.96
CA PRO A 445 -24.27 15.91 -22.79
C PRO A 445 -25.22 14.72 -22.56
N TRP A 446 -26.23 14.89 -21.70
CA TRP A 446 -27.15 13.81 -21.31
C TRP A 446 -27.71 13.00 -22.49
N THR A 447 -28.06 13.69 -23.59
CA THR A 447 -28.60 13.10 -24.83
C THR A 447 -27.61 12.26 -25.65
N GLN A 448 -26.33 12.22 -25.25
CA GLN A 448 -25.25 11.44 -25.88
C GLN A 448 -24.73 10.30 -24.99
N LEU A 449 -25.19 10.23 -23.74
CA LEU A 449 -24.99 9.08 -22.85
C LEU A 449 -25.72 7.84 -23.39
N SER A 450 -25.28 6.63 -23.02
CA SER A 450 -26.08 5.42 -23.29
C SER A 450 -27.32 5.37 -22.39
N GLY A 451 -28.29 4.53 -22.73
CA GLY A 451 -29.46 4.31 -21.87
C GLY A 451 -29.12 3.67 -20.53
N GLU A 452 -27.99 2.96 -20.43
CA GLU A 452 -27.48 2.43 -19.16
C GLU A 452 -26.85 3.56 -18.32
N ASP A 453 -26.01 4.41 -18.93
CA ASP A 453 -25.42 5.58 -18.28
C ASP A 453 -26.50 6.54 -17.74
N GLN A 454 -27.57 6.78 -18.51
CA GLN A 454 -28.70 7.62 -18.09
C GLN A 454 -29.45 7.03 -16.89
N SER A 455 -29.67 5.71 -16.87
CA SER A 455 -30.26 5.01 -15.71
C SER A 455 -29.32 5.09 -14.51
N ARG A 456 -28.03 4.80 -14.68
CA ARG A 456 -27.01 4.86 -13.62
C ARG A 456 -26.90 6.26 -13.00
N ALA A 457 -26.85 7.30 -13.84
CA ALA A 457 -26.80 8.68 -13.40
C ALA A 457 -28.12 9.13 -12.72
N GLY A 458 -29.28 8.69 -13.22
CA GLY A 458 -30.58 9.11 -12.69
C GLY A 458 -31.04 8.34 -11.45
N ASP A 459 -30.97 7.02 -11.47
CA ASP A 459 -31.57 6.15 -10.46
C ASP A 459 -30.75 6.06 -9.15
N SER A 460 -29.44 6.37 -9.22
CA SER A 460 -28.49 6.26 -8.11
C SER A 460 -27.81 7.58 -7.78
N LEU A 461 -27.21 8.24 -8.78
CA LEU A 461 -26.59 9.56 -8.61
C LEU A 461 -27.61 10.71 -8.66
N LEU A 462 -28.91 10.43 -8.80
CA LEU A 462 -30.03 11.38 -8.70
C LEU A 462 -29.98 12.54 -9.72
N TYR A 463 -29.25 12.39 -10.83
CA TYR A 463 -29.23 13.38 -11.90
C TYR A 463 -30.53 13.40 -12.72
N THR A 464 -30.86 14.59 -13.21
CA THR A 464 -31.85 14.79 -14.27
C THR A 464 -31.13 15.28 -15.52
N GLU A 465 -31.80 15.26 -16.69
CA GLU A 465 -31.24 15.89 -17.89
C GLU A 465 -30.83 17.36 -17.66
N THR A 466 -31.57 18.10 -16.84
CA THR A 466 -31.21 19.47 -16.46
C THR A 466 -29.97 19.48 -15.56
N THR A 467 -30.01 18.82 -14.41
CA THR A 467 -28.92 18.88 -13.41
C THR A 467 -27.65 18.16 -13.83
N TRP A 468 -27.71 17.27 -14.83
CA TRP A 468 -26.53 16.77 -15.51
C TRP A 468 -25.90 17.82 -16.42
N ASN A 469 -26.68 18.48 -17.29
CA ASN A 469 -26.14 19.44 -18.25
C ASN A 469 -25.77 20.80 -17.61
N GLU A 470 -26.34 21.13 -16.44
CA GLU A 470 -26.05 22.34 -15.65
C GLU A 470 -25.18 21.97 -14.42
N TYR A 471 -23.85 22.05 -14.56
CA TYR A 471 -22.89 21.66 -13.51
C TYR A 471 -23.07 22.44 -12.19
N GLY A 472 -22.96 21.76 -11.06
CA GLY A 472 -23.11 22.37 -9.72
C GLY A 472 -24.56 22.64 -9.33
N THR A 473 -25.53 21.95 -9.96
CA THR A 473 -26.98 22.11 -9.68
C THR A 473 -27.67 20.85 -9.20
N ALA A 474 -26.98 19.70 -9.17
CA ALA A 474 -27.50 18.48 -8.55
C ALA A 474 -27.19 18.47 -7.05
N ASP A 475 -28.18 18.13 -6.21
CA ASP A 475 -28.00 18.01 -4.75
C ASP A 475 -26.89 17.02 -4.35
N ILE A 476 -26.52 16.08 -5.23
CA ILE A 476 -25.41 15.15 -5.01
C ILE A 476 -24.04 15.81 -5.15
N GLU A 477 -23.89 16.84 -5.98
CA GLU A 477 -22.61 17.52 -6.21
C GLU A 477 -22.18 18.34 -4.98
N ALA A 478 -23.15 18.76 -4.16
CA ALA A 478 -22.92 19.38 -2.86
C ALA A 478 -22.36 18.43 -1.77
N LYS A 479 -22.21 17.14 -2.06
CA LYS A 479 -21.62 16.13 -1.16
C LYS A 479 -20.15 15.84 -1.45
N SER A 480 -19.39 15.62 -0.39
CA SER A 480 -18.10 14.91 -0.44
C SER A 480 -18.29 13.43 -0.80
N TRP A 481 -17.20 12.77 -1.17
CA TRP A 481 -17.16 11.33 -1.44
C TRP A 481 -17.65 10.49 -0.25
N ASP A 482 -17.32 10.88 0.98
CA ASP A 482 -17.65 10.14 2.21
C ASP A 482 -19.13 10.27 2.61
N GLU A 483 -19.81 11.30 2.08
CA GLU A 483 -21.27 11.47 2.22
C GLU A 483 -22.06 10.71 1.13
N LEU A 484 -21.39 10.13 0.14
CA LEU A 484 -22.02 9.24 -0.84
C LEU A 484 -22.30 7.87 -0.20
N SER A 485 -23.42 7.25 -0.59
CA SER A 485 -23.63 5.83 -0.28
C SER A 485 -22.71 4.93 -1.12
N GLU A 486 -22.42 3.72 -0.65
CA GLU A 486 -21.62 2.71 -1.38
C GLU A 486 -22.06 2.56 -2.85
N LYS A 487 -23.38 2.51 -3.11
CA LYS A 487 -23.92 2.38 -4.47
C LYS A 487 -23.64 3.61 -5.33
N GLN A 488 -23.60 4.80 -4.73
CA GLN A 488 -23.26 6.05 -5.41
C GLN A 488 -21.75 6.12 -5.70
N GLN A 489 -20.89 5.71 -4.76
CA GLN A 489 -19.45 5.59 -5.00
C GLN A 489 -19.17 4.59 -6.15
N ILE A 490 -19.81 3.42 -6.13
CA ILE A 490 -19.71 2.39 -7.20
C ILE A 490 -20.12 2.96 -8.56
N ASP A 491 -21.24 3.69 -8.65
CA ASP A 491 -21.68 4.28 -9.92
C ASP A 491 -20.84 5.49 -10.35
N ALA A 492 -20.23 6.21 -9.40
CA ALA A 492 -19.31 7.30 -9.69
C ALA A 492 -18.01 6.79 -10.32
N LEU A 493 -17.48 5.64 -9.86
CA LEU A 493 -16.31 4.96 -10.45
C LEU A 493 -16.50 4.64 -11.94
N GLU A 494 -17.70 4.22 -12.33
CA GLU A 494 -18.05 3.91 -13.73
C GLU A 494 -18.00 5.17 -14.63
N PHE A 495 -18.26 6.35 -14.08
CA PHE A 495 -18.08 7.64 -14.77
C PHE A 495 -16.64 8.19 -14.69
N GLY A 496 -15.73 7.50 -14.02
CA GLY A 496 -14.33 7.88 -13.84
C GLY A 496 -14.04 8.69 -12.57
N PHE A 497 -14.96 8.73 -11.61
CA PHE A 497 -14.77 9.41 -10.32
C PHE A 497 -14.33 8.43 -9.23
N TYR A 498 -13.26 8.81 -8.53
CA TYR A 498 -12.89 8.33 -7.21
C TYR A 498 -12.80 9.54 -6.28
N GLU A 499 -12.72 9.33 -4.96
CA GLU A 499 -12.64 10.36 -3.90
C GLU A 499 -12.08 11.72 -4.36
N LYS A 500 -10.79 11.79 -4.71
CA LYS A 500 -10.14 13.05 -5.09
C LYS A 500 -10.67 13.69 -6.38
N THR A 501 -11.09 12.89 -7.36
CA THR A 501 -11.71 13.44 -8.58
C THR A 501 -13.15 13.85 -8.37
N TRP A 502 -13.88 13.21 -7.46
CA TRP A 502 -15.21 13.66 -7.04
C TRP A 502 -15.11 14.97 -6.25
N ASP A 503 -14.37 14.96 -5.14
CA ASP A 503 -14.24 16.11 -4.25
C ASP A 503 -13.67 17.32 -4.98
N CYS A 504 -12.73 17.13 -5.91
CA CYS A 504 -12.20 18.21 -6.74
C CYS A 504 -13.20 18.65 -7.84
N PHE A 505 -13.66 17.78 -8.75
CA PHE A 505 -14.43 18.21 -9.94
C PHE A 505 -15.95 18.41 -9.73
N GLN A 506 -16.52 17.83 -8.68
CA GLN A 506 -17.96 17.85 -8.39
C GLN A 506 -18.27 18.73 -7.19
N ASN A 507 -17.58 18.48 -6.07
CA ASN A 507 -17.80 19.21 -4.83
C ASN A 507 -16.99 20.51 -4.71
N HIS A 508 -15.89 20.64 -5.46
CA HIS A 508 -14.89 21.70 -5.29
C HIS A 508 -14.38 21.85 -3.83
N TYR A 509 -14.39 20.72 -3.11
CA TYR A 509 -14.18 20.59 -1.67
C TYR A 509 -15.16 21.38 -0.78
N GLU A 510 -16.24 21.99 -1.31
CA GLU A 510 -17.15 22.90 -0.59
C GLU A 510 -17.91 22.28 0.60
N SER A 511 -17.81 20.95 0.81
CA SER A 511 -18.33 20.23 1.99
C SER A 511 -17.26 19.76 2.99
N LYS A 512 -15.97 19.89 2.66
CA LYS A 512 -14.83 19.54 3.52
C LYS A 512 -14.45 20.71 4.44
N GLU A 513 -14.10 20.42 5.70
CA GLU A 513 -13.51 21.42 6.62
C GLU A 513 -12.11 21.85 6.14
N TRP A 514 -11.65 23.06 6.48
CA TRP A 514 -10.36 23.59 5.99
C TRP A 514 -9.15 22.68 6.28
N ASN A 515 -9.20 21.95 7.39
CA ASN A 515 -8.19 20.99 7.84
C ASN A 515 -8.17 19.66 7.04
N GLU A 516 -9.28 19.29 6.37
CA GLU A 516 -9.38 18.10 5.51
C GLU A 516 -8.87 18.36 4.09
N ILE A 517 -8.78 19.63 3.68
CA ILE A 517 -8.29 20.03 2.35
C ILE A 517 -6.76 19.98 2.32
N ASP A 518 -6.21 19.35 1.27
CA ASP A 518 -4.76 19.21 1.12
C ASP A 518 -4.03 20.56 1.04
N ARG A 519 -2.71 20.54 1.27
CA ARG A 519 -1.93 21.78 1.37
C ARG A 519 -1.90 22.61 0.08
N SER A 520 -1.97 21.96 -1.09
CA SER A 520 -2.07 22.64 -2.38
C SER A 520 -3.44 23.26 -2.56
N GLY A 521 -4.50 22.59 -2.11
CA GLY A 521 -5.86 23.13 -2.03
C GLY A 521 -5.93 24.35 -1.11
N GLN A 522 -5.40 24.27 0.12
CA GLN A 522 -5.31 25.38 1.08
C GLN A 522 -4.52 26.57 0.50
N ASP A 523 -3.35 26.35 -0.09
CA ASP A 523 -2.54 27.42 -0.69
C ASP A 523 -3.23 28.04 -1.92
N ALA A 524 -4.00 27.26 -2.70
CA ALA A 524 -4.86 27.77 -3.78
C ALA A 524 -6.05 28.60 -3.26
N LEU A 525 -6.73 28.12 -2.22
CA LEU A 525 -7.80 28.84 -1.52
C LEU A 525 -7.30 30.19 -0.97
N ASN A 526 -6.12 30.20 -0.34
CA ASN A 526 -5.43 31.43 0.09
C ASN A 526 -5.18 32.41 -1.08
N VAL A 527 -4.77 31.93 -2.26
CA VAL A 527 -4.61 32.77 -3.47
C VAL A 527 -5.94 33.33 -3.96
N LEU A 528 -7.05 32.60 -3.81
CA LEU A 528 -8.40 33.08 -4.12
C LEU A 528 -8.97 34.01 -3.01
N GLY A 529 -8.25 34.23 -1.91
CA GLY A 529 -8.63 35.12 -0.82
C GLY A 529 -9.50 34.48 0.27
N TRP A 530 -9.59 33.15 0.31
CA TRP A 530 -10.08 32.41 1.46
C TRP A 530 -9.02 32.31 2.58
N ASN A 531 -9.44 31.75 3.70
CA ASN A 531 -8.66 31.26 4.84
C ASN A 531 -9.63 30.41 5.70
N GLU A 532 -9.11 29.60 6.62
CA GLU A 532 -9.84 28.81 7.63
C GLU A 532 -11.15 29.49 8.12
N GLU A 533 -11.05 30.64 8.81
CA GLU A 533 -12.21 31.35 9.38
C GLU A 533 -13.22 31.87 8.33
N THR A 534 -12.83 32.04 7.06
CA THR A 534 -13.77 32.38 5.99
C THR A 534 -14.35 31.16 5.30
N TRP A 535 -13.59 30.07 5.17
CA TRP A 535 -14.00 28.83 4.54
C TRP A 535 -15.08 28.12 5.37
N ASP A 536 -14.76 27.78 6.62
CA ASP A 536 -15.64 27.02 7.53
C ASP A 536 -16.93 27.80 7.90
N LEU A 537 -16.97 29.11 7.62
CA LEU A 537 -18.13 29.99 7.80
C LEU A 537 -18.82 30.40 6.48
N GLY A 538 -18.43 29.84 5.33
CA GLY A 538 -19.02 30.10 4.02
C GLY A 538 -18.93 31.57 3.55
N LYS A 539 -17.94 32.33 4.03
CA LYS A 539 -17.78 33.77 3.81
C LYS A 539 -17.09 34.08 2.47
N GLN A 540 -17.78 33.76 1.37
CA GLN A 540 -17.24 33.81 0.01
C GLN A 540 -16.46 35.11 -0.34
N PRO A 541 -15.20 35.00 -0.80
CA PRO A 541 -14.32 36.13 -1.09
C PRO A 541 -14.71 36.88 -2.38
N ASN A 542 -13.98 37.96 -2.69
CA ASN A 542 -14.30 38.82 -3.84
C ASN A 542 -13.90 38.24 -5.20
N SER A 543 -13.02 37.25 -5.26
CA SER A 543 -12.63 36.51 -6.48
C SER A 543 -13.83 35.85 -7.16
N TYR A 544 -14.70 35.20 -6.38
CA TYR A 544 -15.98 34.61 -6.81
C TYR A 544 -17.05 35.65 -7.23
N LYS A 545 -16.70 36.94 -7.33
CA LYS A 545 -17.55 38.00 -7.92
C LYS A 545 -17.00 38.46 -9.28
N ILE A 546 -15.99 37.77 -9.79
CA ILE A 546 -15.26 38.06 -11.03
C ILE A 546 -15.47 36.89 -11.99
N VAL A 547 -15.98 37.19 -13.20
CA VAL A 547 -16.16 36.20 -14.27
C VAL A 547 -14.81 35.60 -14.68
N TRP A 548 -14.80 34.33 -15.08
CA TRP A 548 -13.56 33.58 -15.34
C TRP A 548 -12.55 34.31 -16.24
N GLN A 549 -13.03 34.98 -17.31
CA GLN A 549 -12.20 35.72 -18.27
C GLN A 549 -11.59 37.01 -17.70
N ARG A 550 -11.89 37.36 -16.44
CA ARG A 550 -11.38 38.54 -15.72
C ARG A 550 -10.56 38.18 -14.48
N LEU A 551 -10.44 36.91 -14.12
CA LEU A 551 -9.47 36.45 -13.12
C LEU A 551 -8.05 36.76 -13.61
N SER A 552 -7.13 37.07 -12.69
CA SER A 552 -5.70 37.06 -13.02
C SER A 552 -5.23 35.64 -13.35
N LYS A 553 -4.08 35.52 -14.03
CA LYS A 553 -3.50 34.20 -14.31
C LYS A 553 -3.28 33.39 -13.02
N THR A 554 -2.88 34.04 -11.92
CA THR A 554 -2.62 33.39 -10.64
C THR A 554 -3.92 32.86 -10.01
N GLU A 555 -4.99 33.67 -10.00
CA GLU A 555 -6.32 33.24 -9.53
C GLU A 555 -6.88 32.10 -10.40
N ALA A 556 -6.77 32.19 -11.73
CA ALA A 556 -7.24 31.13 -12.63
C ALA A 556 -6.44 29.83 -12.49
N THR A 557 -5.13 29.89 -12.19
CA THR A 557 -4.33 28.70 -11.86
C THR A 557 -4.73 28.12 -10.50
N ALA A 558 -4.97 28.95 -9.47
CA ALA A 558 -5.44 28.47 -8.17
C ALA A 558 -6.85 27.84 -8.27
N ALA A 559 -7.76 28.45 -9.01
CA ALA A 559 -9.08 27.88 -9.27
C ALA A 559 -9.00 26.51 -9.99
N ALA A 560 -8.02 26.32 -10.87
CA ALA A 560 -7.77 25.02 -11.51
C ALA A 560 -7.14 23.97 -10.58
N VAL A 561 -6.43 24.35 -9.51
CA VAL A 561 -6.02 23.41 -8.45
C VAL A 561 -7.25 22.85 -7.73
N LEU A 562 -8.30 23.66 -7.55
CA LEU A 562 -9.60 23.27 -7.01
C LEU A 562 -10.56 22.75 -8.11
N CYS A 563 -10.01 22.33 -9.26
CA CYS A 563 -10.75 21.81 -10.43
C CYS A 563 -11.85 22.70 -11.04
N TYR A 564 -11.95 23.99 -10.71
CA TYR A 564 -12.78 24.93 -11.46
C TYR A 564 -12.17 25.25 -12.82
N PHE A 565 -13.03 25.50 -13.80
CA PHE A 565 -12.72 25.95 -15.15
C PHE A 565 -13.84 26.88 -15.67
N ALA A 566 -13.74 27.32 -16.92
CA ALA A 566 -14.60 28.39 -17.46
C ALA A 566 -16.12 28.10 -17.41
N ASP A 567 -16.54 26.83 -17.38
CA ASP A 567 -17.94 26.43 -17.53
C ASP A 567 -18.62 26.03 -16.21
N ASN A 568 -17.86 25.82 -15.12
CA ASN A 568 -18.38 25.58 -13.75
C ASN A 568 -17.99 26.68 -12.74
N TRP A 569 -17.19 27.68 -13.13
CA TRP A 569 -16.86 28.80 -12.25
C TRP A 569 -18.09 29.67 -11.94
N VAL A 570 -18.57 29.58 -10.70
CA VAL A 570 -19.80 30.22 -10.19
C VAL A 570 -19.77 31.77 -10.21
N GLY A 571 -18.61 32.38 -10.50
CA GLY A 571 -18.35 33.82 -10.33
C GLY A 571 -19.02 34.75 -11.34
N GLY A 572 -20.35 34.75 -11.37
CA GLY A 572 -21.16 35.53 -12.32
C GLY A 572 -21.29 34.80 -13.65
N SER A 573 -22.20 33.84 -13.70
CA SER A 573 -22.46 33.04 -14.89
C SER A 573 -22.77 33.91 -16.12
N LEU A 574 -22.00 33.70 -17.19
CA LEU A 574 -22.37 34.13 -18.54
C LEU A 574 -23.48 33.21 -19.07
N LEU A 575 -24.67 33.27 -18.46
CA LEU A 575 -25.88 32.73 -19.08
C LEU A 575 -26.05 33.44 -20.43
N PRO A 576 -25.98 32.72 -21.57
CA PRO A 576 -26.52 33.26 -22.80
C PRO A 576 -28.04 33.37 -22.58
N PRO A 577 -28.66 34.56 -22.74
CA PRO A 577 -30.09 34.68 -22.52
C PRO A 577 -30.83 33.76 -23.50
N ALA A 578 -31.63 32.84 -22.95
CA ALA A 578 -32.34 31.84 -23.75
C ALA A 578 -33.19 32.51 -24.84
N SER A 579 -32.99 32.08 -26.09
CA SER A 579 -33.82 32.41 -27.26
C SER A 579 -34.06 33.90 -27.55
N GLN A 580 -33.08 34.56 -28.18
CA GLN A 580 -33.38 35.55 -29.22
C GLN A 580 -32.94 34.94 -30.56
N GLY A 581 -33.90 34.71 -31.47
CA GLY A 581 -33.68 33.92 -32.68
C GLY A 581 -32.83 34.66 -33.73
N SER A 582 -31.52 34.42 -33.74
CA SER A 582 -30.62 34.89 -34.81
C SER A 582 -30.74 33.98 -36.05
N THR A 583 -31.71 34.27 -36.93
CA THR A 583 -31.82 33.59 -38.23
C THR A 583 -30.66 34.02 -39.13
N TYR A 584 -29.66 33.14 -39.28
CA TYR A 584 -28.53 33.38 -40.18
C TYR A 584 -28.97 33.21 -41.65
N THR A 585 -29.45 34.28 -42.26
CA THR A 585 -29.73 34.37 -43.70
C THR A 585 -28.68 35.22 -44.41
N PRO A 586 -27.85 34.65 -45.31
CA PRO A 586 -27.08 35.43 -46.27
C PRO A 586 -28.00 36.28 -47.16
N GLY A 587 -27.52 37.43 -47.62
CA GLY A 587 -28.28 38.26 -48.56
C GLY A 587 -28.50 37.58 -49.92
N GLY A 588 -29.51 37.93 -50.71
CA GLY A 588 -30.55 38.95 -50.49
C GLY A 588 -30.82 39.75 -51.76
N SER A 589 -32.09 39.86 -52.18
CA SER A 589 -32.51 40.75 -53.27
C SER A 589 -34.04 40.94 -53.34
N ASN A 590 -34.47 42.15 -53.73
CA ASN A 590 -35.76 42.56 -54.30
C ASN A 590 -37.08 41.88 -53.86
N GLY A 591 -37.99 42.67 -53.26
CA GLY A 591 -39.41 42.33 -53.14
C GLY A 591 -40.21 43.43 -52.43
N GLY A 592 -40.89 44.30 -53.17
CA GLY A 592 -41.55 45.49 -52.59
C GLY A 592 -43.02 45.31 -52.20
N VAL A 593 -43.59 46.42 -51.74
CA VAL A 593 -45.04 46.75 -51.62
C VAL A 593 -45.81 46.25 -50.38
N GLY A 594 -46.06 47.22 -49.48
CA GLY A 594 -47.42 47.54 -49.00
C GLY A 594 -47.89 46.94 -47.66
N GLY A 595 -48.89 47.59 -47.06
CA GLY A 595 -49.65 47.02 -45.92
C GLY A 595 -49.72 47.89 -44.68
N SER A 596 -50.70 48.80 -44.64
CA SER A 596 -51.24 49.49 -43.46
C SER A 596 -51.35 48.62 -42.18
N GLY A 597 -50.96 49.17 -41.02
CA GLY A 597 -51.07 48.50 -39.71
C GLY A 597 -52.45 48.61 -39.04
N PHE A 598 -52.50 48.35 -37.73
CA PHE A 598 -53.66 48.58 -36.86
C PHE A 598 -53.24 48.91 -35.43
N SER A 599 -54.14 49.50 -34.62
CA SER A 599 -53.90 49.92 -33.23
C SER A 599 -54.89 49.28 -32.25
N SER A 600 -54.39 48.84 -31.09
CA SER A 600 -55.08 48.70 -29.79
C SER A 600 -54.09 48.02 -28.83
N ASP A 601 -53.70 48.60 -27.68
CA ASP A 601 -54.48 48.79 -26.44
C ASP A 601 -55.00 47.50 -25.82
N GLY A 602 -54.70 47.24 -24.54
CA GLY A 602 -55.33 46.15 -23.79
C GLY A 602 -54.65 45.67 -22.51
N SER A 603 -55.00 46.29 -21.38
CA SER A 603 -55.04 45.73 -20.01
C SER A 603 -53.78 45.12 -19.37
N THR A 604 -53.44 45.72 -18.22
CA THR A 604 -52.89 45.07 -17.03
C THR A 604 -53.58 43.76 -16.64
N ASP A 605 -52.84 42.86 -15.98
CA ASP A 605 -53.24 42.38 -14.65
C ASP A 605 -51.99 42.14 -13.77
N ASN A 606 -52.19 42.02 -12.45
CA ASN A 606 -51.15 42.03 -11.43
C ASN A 606 -51.39 40.92 -10.39
N SER A 607 -50.53 39.91 -10.34
CA SER A 607 -50.57 38.88 -9.29
C SER A 607 -49.20 38.66 -8.66
N GLN A 608 -49.21 38.50 -7.33
CA GLN A 608 -48.01 38.47 -6.51
C GLN A 608 -47.42 37.06 -6.47
N ARG A 609 -46.10 36.93 -6.70
CA ARG A 609 -45.33 35.79 -6.17
C ARG A 609 -44.70 36.19 -4.84
N GLY A 610 -44.92 35.38 -3.81
CA GLY A 610 -44.28 35.57 -2.52
C GLY A 610 -42.79 35.21 -2.57
N SER A 611 -41.96 36.00 -1.88
CA SER A 611 -40.61 35.57 -1.52
C SER A 611 -40.70 34.59 -0.36
N ALA A 612 -39.87 33.53 -0.39
CA ALA A 612 -39.69 32.61 0.72
C ALA A 612 -38.21 32.60 1.09
N ASP A 613 -37.86 33.26 2.19
CA ASP A 613 -36.50 33.26 2.73
C ASP A 613 -36.13 31.86 3.27
N MET A 614 -34.98 31.33 2.87
CA MET A 614 -34.35 30.17 3.52
C MET A 614 -33.09 30.60 4.26
N LYS A 615 -33.26 31.02 5.53
CA LYS A 615 -32.22 30.97 6.57
C LYS A 615 -32.86 30.69 7.92
N ASN A 616 -32.34 29.67 8.62
CA ASN A 616 -32.34 29.41 10.08
C ASN A 616 -32.69 27.96 10.45
N ILE A 617 -31.68 27.08 10.50
CA ILE A 617 -31.49 26.18 11.65
C ILE A 617 -30.01 26.17 11.98
N ALA A 618 -29.65 26.54 13.21
CA ALA A 618 -28.32 26.32 13.79
C ALA A 618 -28.43 26.38 15.33
N THR A 619 -28.51 25.21 15.98
CA THR A 619 -27.92 24.85 17.30
C THR A 619 -28.58 23.58 17.85
N SER A 620 -27.83 22.48 17.94
CA SER A 620 -27.40 21.91 19.23
C SER A 620 -26.40 20.77 18.99
N LEU A 621 -25.40 20.66 19.86
CA LEU A 621 -24.41 19.57 19.86
C LEU A 621 -24.99 18.31 20.52
N VAL A 622 -24.58 17.12 20.06
CA VAL A 622 -23.78 16.11 20.81
C VAL A 622 -23.72 14.80 20.02
N SER A 623 -22.51 14.26 19.94
CA SER A 623 -22.00 13.01 19.35
C SER A 623 -22.96 11.81 19.23
N ILE A 624 -22.92 11.14 18.06
CA ILE A 624 -22.22 9.86 17.82
C ILE A 624 -22.41 9.46 16.34
N ALA A 625 -21.33 9.06 15.66
CA ALA A 625 -21.37 8.43 14.34
C ALA A 625 -20.57 7.12 14.41
N VAL A 626 -21.22 5.98 14.16
CA VAL A 626 -20.61 4.64 14.08
C VAL A 626 -21.38 3.82 13.04
N PHE A 627 -20.65 3.40 12.00
CA PHE A 627 -20.82 2.25 11.11
C PHE A 627 -22.18 1.53 10.99
N SER A 628 -22.63 1.40 9.74
CA SER A 628 -23.17 0.12 9.21
C SER A 628 -21.99 -0.74 8.72
N CYS A 629 -22.08 -2.06 8.51
CA CYS A 629 -23.25 -2.94 8.51
C CYS A 629 -22.88 -4.35 9.02
N ALA A 630 -23.54 -4.85 10.07
CA ALA A 630 -23.31 -6.22 10.56
C ALA A 630 -24.53 -6.80 11.31
N GLN A 631 -25.55 -7.28 10.58
CA GLN A 631 -26.55 -8.19 11.16
C GLN A 631 -27.30 -9.04 10.12
N LEU A 632 -26.75 -10.22 9.85
CA LEU A 632 -27.50 -11.37 9.35
C LEU A 632 -27.77 -12.30 10.55
N LEU A 633 -29.04 -12.57 10.85
CA LEU A 633 -29.45 -13.48 11.93
C LEU A 633 -30.50 -14.47 11.41
N LEU A 634 -30.03 -15.65 11.01
CA LEU A 634 -30.77 -16.92 11.02
C LEU A 634 -29.80 -18.10 11.11
#